data_AF-E2SK96-F1
#
_entry.id   AF-E2SK96-F1
#
_cell.length_a   1.000
_cell.length_b   1.000
_cell.length_c   1.000
_cell.angle_alpha   90.00
_cell.angle_beta   90.00
_cell.angle_gamma   90.00
#
_symmetry.space_group_name_H-M   'P 1'
#
loop_
_entity.id
_entity.type
_entity.pdbx_description
1 polymer ?
#
loop_
_entity_poly.entity_id
_entity_poly.type
_entity_poly.pdbx_seq_one_letter_code
_entity_poly.pdbx_strand_id
1 'polypeptide(L)'
;MHSCKVHSRSAVQVSAAEYDAQYKRVSSGLFSSALSKAQKQIMQKEHAWEKQLYQDEFTLPLSRNMFGLFTIPVYINHIRAVFVVDTGAQISGIKSERLAHFQMKKAPGSLQIGSIGGKMRDMQGLVADSMQMGALEIRNMAMIALDSSDFTLRFGNLDLFGFDGILGWDILHQLDFEMDDIAKQFLVVKKPFPSSISQYDKGRLSLYSGKAFRWRHFPVWL
;
A
#
# COMPACT_ATOMS: atom_id res chain seq x y z
N MET A 1 -12.21 -9.75 23.64
CA MET A 1 -11.63 -8.46 24.07
C MET A 1 -10.13 -8.55 23.81
N HIS A 2 -9.63 -8.00 22.70
CA HIS A 2 -8.19 -8.00 22.41
C HIS A 2 -7.55 -6.79 23.08
N SER A 3 -6.71 -7.01 24.09
CA SER A 3 -5.94 -5.93 24.74
C SER A 3 -4.69 -5.66 23.90
N CYS A 4 -4.63 -4.51 23.23
CA CYS A 4 -3.38 -4.02 22.65
C CYS A 4 -2.48 -3.53 23.79
N LYS A 5 -1.37 -4.24 24.03
CA LYS A 5 -0.34 -3.81 24.99
C LYS A 5 0.58 -2.82 24.29
N VAL A 6 0.47 -1.55 24.64
CA VAL A 6 1.36 -0.51 24.13
C VAL A 6 2.53 -0.38 25.10
N HIS A 7 3.75 -0.57 24.58
CA HIS A 7 4.98 -0.31 25.33
C HIS A 7 5.59 1.01 24.85
N SER A 8 5.52 2.04 25.68
CA SER A 8 6.25 3.28 25.43
C SER A 8 7.75 3.01 25.60
N ARG A 9 8.51 3.24 24.53
CA ARG A 9 9.99 3.26 24.57
C ARG A 9 10.45 4.71 24.47
N SER A 10 11.54 5.04 25.16
CA SER A 10 12.23 6.32 24.96
C SER A 10 12.60 6.49 23.50
N ALA A 11 12.46 7.71 22.97
CA ALA A 11 12.82 8.00 21.59
C ALA A 11 14.28 7.57 21.34
N VAL A 12 14.47 6.62 20.43
CA VAL A 12 15.81 6.19 20.02
C VAL A 12 16.41 7.34 19.22
N GLN A 13 17.52 7.88 19.70
CA GLN A 13 18.33 8.82 18.94
C GLN A 13 19.05 8.02 17.84
N VAL A 14 18.48 7.99 16.64
CA VAL A 14 19.12 7.36 15.48
C VAL A 14 20.25 8.29 15.04
N SER A 15 21.50 7.82 15.13
CA SER A 15 22.64 8.61 14.65
C SER A 15 22.56 8.79 13.13
N ALA A 16 23.17 9.86 12.62
CA ALA A 16 23.24 10.09 11.16
C ALA A 16 23.89 8.91 10.41
N ALA A 17 24.89 8.25 11.01
CA ALA A 17 25.55 7.09 10.44
C ALA A 17 24.64 5.85 10.39
N GLU A 18 23.87 5.60 11.45
CA GLU A 18 22.88 4.51 11.47
C GLU A 18 21.75 4.79 10.48
N TYR A 19 21.28 6.03 10.40
CA TYR A 19 20.31 6.46 9.40
C TYR A 19 20.83 6.21 7.99
N ASP A 20 22.05 6.64 7.67
CA ASP A 20 22.65 6.45 6.34
C ASP A 20 22.87 4.97 6.01
N ALA A 21 23.24 4.15 7.00
CA ALA A 21 23.39 2.71 6.82
C ALA A 21 22.05 2.01 6.52
N GLN A 22 20.99 2.39 7.25
CA GLN A 22 19.64 1.88 6.99
C GLN A 22 19.11 2.40 5.67
N TYR A 23 19.32 3.68 5.36
CA TYR A 23 18.97 4.29 4.10
C TYR A 23 19.64 3.56 2.94
N LYS A 24 20.96 3.33 2.98
CA LYS A 24 21.68 2.57 1.95
C LYS A 24 21.16 1.14 1.78
N ARG A 25 20.80 0.47 2.87
CA ARG A 25 20.18 -0.87 2.82
C ARG A 25 18.82 -0.83 2.11
N VAL A 26 17.97 0.11 2.47
CA VAL A 26 16.63 0.27 1.88
C VAL A 26 16.72 0.78 0.42
N SER A 27 17.64 1.72 0.15
CA SER A 27 17.86 2.33 -1.16
C SER A 27 18.69 1.46 -2.11
N SER A 28 19.24 0.33 -1.64
CA SER A 28 20.00 -0.63 -2.47
C SER A 28 19.17 -1.30 -3.57
N GLY A 29 17.88 -0.97 -3.71
CA GLY A 29 17.01 -1.46 -4.77
C GLY A 29 16.53 -2.91 -4.56
N LEU A 30 16.87 -3.54 -3.43
CA LEU A 30 16.40 -4.88 -3.10
C LEU A 30 14.86 -4.97 -3.16
N PHE A 31 14.17 -3.95 -2.64
CA PHE A 31 12.71 -3.93 -2.60
C PHE A 31 12.06 -3.68 -3.97
N SER A 32 12.57 -2.72 -4.75
CA SER A 32 12.09 -2.50 -6.12
C SER A 32 12.34 -3.73 -6.99
N SER A 33 13.48 -4.40 -6.82
CA SER A 33 13.77 -5.66 -7.51
C SER A 33 12.80 -6.79 -7.11
N ALA A 34 12.35 -6.83 -5.85
CA ALA A 34 11.37 -7.82 -5.38
C ALA A 34 9.98 -7.56 -5.97
N LEU A 35 9.53 -6.30 -6.00
CA LEU A 35 8.27 -5.91 -6.63
C LEU A 35 8.28 -6.22 -8.13
N SER A 36 9.35 -5.85 -8.86
CA SER A 36 9.49 -6.18 -10.28
C SER A 36 9.53 -7.69 -10.52
N LYS A 37 10.19 -8.46 -9.66
CA LYS A 37 10.19 -9.93 -9.73
C LYS A 37 8.80 -10.51 -9.53
N ALA A 38 8.06 -10.04 -8.53
CA ALA A 38 6.69 -10.49 -8.27
C ALA A 38 5.76 -10.18 -9.46
N GLN A 39 5.86 -8.98 -10.02
CA GLN A 39 5.10 -8.58 -11.21
C GLN A 39 5.46 -9.42 -12.44
N LYS A 40 6.75 -9.68 -12.65
CA LYS A 40 7.24 -10.57 -13.72
C LYS A 40 6.76 -12.01 -13.53
N GLN A 41 6.67 -12.50 -12.30
CA GLN A 41 6.12 -13.83 -12.01
C GLN A 41 4.62 -13.91 -12.34
N ILE A 42 3.84 -12.92 -11.90
CA ILE A 42 2.40 -12.83 -12.20
C ILE A 42 2.16 -12.79 -13.72
N MET A 43 2.94 -11.97 -14.44
CA MET A 43 2.73 -11.73 -15.87
C MET A 43 3.49 -12.70 -16.78
N GLN A 44 4.42 -13.49 -16.23
CA GLN A 44 5.38 -14.35 -16.96
C GLN A 44 6.21 -13.63 -18.04
N LYS A 45 6.27 -12.30 -17.99
CA LYS A 45 7.04 -11.43 -18.89
C LYS A 45 7.41 -10.14 -18.18
N GLU A 46 8.34 -9.38 -18.77
CA GLU A 46 8.54 -8.00 -18.35
C GLU A 46 7.22 -7.24 -18.47
N HIS A 47 6.82 -6.62 -17.37
CA HIS A 47 5.53 -5.97 -17.25
C HIS A 47 5.73 -4.51 -16.89
N ALA A 48 5.44 -3.65 -17.85
CA ALA A 48 5.39 -2.22 -17.65
C ALA A 48 3.93 -1.82 -17.41
N TRP A 49 3.68 -1.20 -16.27
CA TRP A 49 2.42 -0.49 -16.05
C TRP A 49 2.43 0.80 -16.85
N GLU A 50 1.29 1.14 -17.43
CA GLU A 50 1.08 2.48 -17.96
C GLU A 50 0.45 3.30 -16.84
N LYS A 51 1.24 4.22 -16.27
CA LYS A 51 0.81 5.13 -15.21
C LYS A 51 0.49 6.49 -15.80
N GLN A 52 -0.69 7.01 -15.48
CA GLN A 52 -1.09 8.36 -15.80
C GLN A 52 -1.46 9.09 -14.51
N LEU A 53 -0.84 10.25 -14.29
CA LEU A 53 -1.15 11.14 -13.17
C LEU A 53 -1.75 12.43 -13.73
N TYR A 54 -3.02 12.68 -13.42
CA TYR A 54 -3.75 13.85 -13.92
C TYR A 54 -3.54 15.10 -13.05
N GLN A 55 -3.17 14.91 -11.78
CA GLN A 55 -2.89 15.98 -10.82
C GLN A 55 -1.77 15.52 -9.89
N ASP A 56 -0.80 16.40 -9.62
CA ASP A 56 0.32 16.13 -8.71
C ASP A 56 -0.13 15.99 -7.25
N GLU A 57 -1.26 16.59 -6.90
CA GLU A 57 -1.84 16.60 -5.56
C GLU A 57 -3.33 16.30 -5.68
N PHE A 58 -3.85 15.45 -4.80
CA PHE A 58 -5.27 15.15 -4.74
C PHE A 58 -5.66 14.57 -3.39
N THR A 59 -6.95 14.65 -3.07
CA THR A 59 -7.51 14.13 -1.82
C THR A 59 -8.56 13.08 -2.11
N LEU A 60 -8.54 12.01 -1.31
CA LEU A 60 -9.55 10.95 -1.30
C LEU A 60 -10.22 10.90 0.07
N PRO A 61 -11.51 10.51 0.14
CA PRO A 61 -12.15 10.26 1.42
C PRO A 61 -11.51 9.02 2.06
N LEU A 62 -11.18 9.14 3.34
CA LEU A 62 -10.61 8.08 4.17
C LEU A 62 -11.67 7.63 5.18
N SER A 63 -11.98 6.34 5.17
CA SER A 63 -12.95 5.74 6.11
C SER A 63 -12.27 4.69 6.98
N ARG A 64 -12.86 4.39 8.14
CA ARG A 64 -12.50 3.21 8.93
C ARG A 64 -13.62 2.19 8.83
N ASN A 65 -13.29 0.95 8.54
CA ASN A 65 -14.26 -0.14 8.67
C ASN A 65 -14.50 -0.50 10.15
N MET A 66 -15.39 -1.46 10.41
CA MET A 66 -15.72 -1.88 11.77
C MET A 66 -14.54 -2.51 12.54
N PHE A 67 -13.48 -2.91 11.85
CA PHE A 67 -12.24 -3.42 12.43
C PHE A 67 -11.19 -2.32 12.65
N GLY A 68 -11.53 -1.07 12.37
CA GLY A 68 -10.62 0.08 12.48
C GLY A 68 -9.61 0.19 11.34
N LEU A 69 -9.71 -0.63 10.29
CA LEU A 69 -8.81 -0.57 9.13
C LEU A 69 -9.18 0.63 8.26
N PHE A 70 -8.15 1.34 7.81
CA PHE A 70 -8.30 2.46 6.91
C PHE A 70 -8.65 2.00 5.49
N THR A 71 -9.65 2.65 4.90
CA THR A 71 -10.17 2.33 3.58
C THR A 71 -10.32 3.58 2.73
N ILE A 72 -10.10 3.44 1.44
CA ILE A 72 -10.28 4.48 0.43
C ILE A 72 -11.08 3.93 -0.76
N PRO A 73 -11.83 4.78 -1.48
CA PRO A 73 -12.43 4.37 -2.73
C PRO A 73 -11.38 4.31 -3.84
N VAL A 74 -11.45 3.26 -4.65
CA VAL A 74 -10.73 3.12 -5.92
C VAL A 74 -11.73 2.68 -6.99
N TYR A 75 -11.34 2.71 -8.25
CA TYR A 75 -12.11 2.12 -9.33
C TYR A 75 -11.28 1.05 -10.02
N ILE A 76 -11.81 -0.17 -10.11
CA ILE A 76 -11.21 -1.28 -10.85
C ILE A 76 -12.06 -1.49 -12.09
N ASN A 77 -11.46 -1.39 -13.28
CA ASN A 77 -12.16 -1.46 -14.55
C ASN A 77 -13.41 -0.54 -14.57
N HIS A 78 -13.24 0.68 -14.06
CA HIS A 78 -14.30 1.70 -13.90
C HIS A 78 -15.44 1.36 -12.93
N ILE A 79 -15.34 0.26 -12.17
CA ILE A 79 -16.31 -0.13 -11.15
C ILE A 79 -15.75 0.25 -9.78
N ARG A 80 -16.56 0.97 -8.99
CA ARG A 80 -16.15 1.45 -7.67
C ARG A 80 -15.88 0.29 -6.72
N ALA A 81 -14.73 0.32 -6.07
CA ALA A 81 -14.28 -0.62 -5.06
C ALA A 81 -13.81 0.10 -3.79
N VAL A 82 -13.82 -0.60 -2.66
CA VAL A 82 -13.31 -0.12 -1.37
C VAL A 82 -12.06 -0.90 -1.02
N PHE A 83 -10.92 -0.21 -0.92
CA PHE A 83 -9.63 -0.86 -0.65
C PHE A 83 -9.12 -0.49 0.73
N VAL A 84 -8.61 -1.48 1.46
CA VAL A 84 -7.82 -1.24 2.68
C VAL A 84 -6.44 -0.72 2.28
N VAL A 85 -5.96 0.33 2.96
CA VAL A 85 -4.58 0.82 2.79
C VAL A 85 -3.67 -0.02 3.69
N ASP A 86 -2.78 -0.81 3.10
CA ASP A 86 -1.88 -1.72 3.83
C ASP A 86 -0.43 -1.56 3.38
N THR A 87 0.35 -0.82 4.15
CA THR A 87 1.79 -0.64 3.91
C THR A 87 2.60 -1.92 4.14
N GLY A 88 2.01 -2.95 4.76
CA GLY A 88 2.65 -4.24 4.99
C GLY A 88 2.48 -5.23 3.84
N ALA A 89 1.50 -5.01 2.96
CA ALA A 89 1.31 -5.83 1.77
C ALA A 89 2.31 -5.42 0.68
N GLN A 90 3.06 -6.37 0.12
CA GLN A 90 3.99 -6.07 -0.98
C GLN A 90 3.28 -5.82 -2.31
N ILE A 91 2.25 -6.62 -2.60
CA ILE A 91 1.48 -6.56 -3.85
C ILE A 91 0.00 -6.31 -3.52
N SER A 92 -0.63 -5.44 -4.28
CA SER A 92 -2.06 -5.15 -4.17
C SER A 92 -2.89 -6.35 -4.59
N GLY A 93 -3.99 -6.58 -3.88
CA GLY A 93 -4.83 -7.76 -4.06
C GLY A 93 -6.31 -7.44 -4.06
N ILE A 94 -7.10 -8.34 -4.64
CA ILE A 94 -8.56 -8.21 -4.69
C ILE A 94 -9.20 -9.54 -4.29
N LYS A 95 -10.33 -9.48 -3.56
CA LYS A 95 -11.03 -10.66 -3.07
C LYS A 95 -11.52 -11.54 -4.22
N SER A 96 -11.29 -12.84 -4.10
CA SER A 96 -11.58 -13.84 -5.14
C SER A 96 -13.07 -13.90 -5.51
N GLU A 97 -13.96 -13.66 -4.56
CA GLU A 97 -15.41 -13.60 -4.80
C GLU A 97 -15.85 -12.36 -5.60
N ARG A 98 -14.98 -11.35 -5.75
CA ARG A 98 -15.28 -10.10 -6.45
C ARG A 98 -14.73 -10.05 -7.88
N LEU A 99 -13.97 -11.06 -8.30
CA LEU A 99 -13.29 -11.06 -9.61
C LEU A 99 -14.25 -10.88 -10.79
N ALA A 100 -15.38 -11.59 -10.77
CA ALA A 100 -16.39 -11.48 -11.82
C ALA A 100 -17.04 -10.09 -11.84
N HIS A 101 -17.33 -9.53 -10.66
CA HIS A 101 -17.92 -8.19 -10.53
C HIS A 101 -17.00 -7.11 -11.10
N PHE A 102 -15.70 -7.18 -10.80
CA PHE A 102 -14.71 -6.23 -11.28
C PHE A 102 -14.12 -6.59 -12.65
N GLN A 103 -14.64 -7.61 -13.33
CA GLN A 103 -14.20 -8.02 -14.66
C GLN A 103 -12.69 -8.33 -14.75
N MET A 104 -12.14 -8.92 -13.69
CA MET A 104 -10.71 -9.22 -13.58
C MET A 104 -10.31 -10.34 -14.54
N LYS A 105 -9.17 -10.18 -15.20
CA LYS A 105 -8.58 -11.22 -16.05
C LYS A 105 -7.61 -12.06 -15.23
N LYS A 106 -7.56 -13.37 -15.49
CA LYS A 106 -6.50 -14.21 -14.91
C LYS A 106 -5.18 -13.87 -15.60
N ALA A 107 -4.15 -13.63 -14.81
CA ALA A 107 -2.78 -13.55 -15.30
C ALA A 107 -2.24 -14.97 -15.56
N PRO A 108 -1.24 -15.13 -16.43
CA PRO A 108 -0.69 -16.45 -16.75
C PRO A 108 0.09 -17.08 -15.58
N GLY A 109 0.59 -16.29 -14.64
CA GLY A 109 1.33 -16.74 -13.48
C GLY A 109 0.59 -16.65 -12.15
N SER A 110 1.24 -17.17 -11.12
CA SER A 110 0.88 -17.05 -9.71
C SER A 110 2.05 -16.44 -8.93
N LEU A 111 1.78 -16.02 -7.70
CA LEU A 111 2.79 -15.52 -6.78
C LEU A 111 2.75 -16.33 -5.48
N GLN A 112 3.92 -16.84 -5.05
CA GLN A 112 4.03 -17.41 -3.70
C GLN A 112 4.23 -16.30 -2.68
N ILE A 113 3.29 -16.20 -1.72
CA ILE A 113 3.33 -15.20 -0.67
C ILE A 113 3.46 -15.88 0.68
N GLY A 114 4.34 -15.35 1.52
CA GLY A 114 4.45 -15.75 2.91
C GLY A 114 3.26 -15.23 3.71
N SER A 115 2.51 -16.14 4.33
CA SER A 115 1.46 -15.78 5.29
C SER A 115 2.06 -15.50 6.67
N ILE A 116 1.33 -14.79 7.54
CA ILE A 116 1.70 -14.40 8.93
C ILE A 116 2.08 -15.60 9.85
N GLY A 117 2.02 -16.85 9.37
CA GLY A 117 2.48 -18.06 10.07
C GLY A 117 3.62 -18.83 9.40
N GLY A 118 4.37 -18.21 8.47
CA GLY A 118 5.52 -18.82 7.80
C GLY A 118 5.18 -19.86 6.71
N LYS A 119 3.89 -20.06 6.42
CA LYS A 119 3.43 -20.91 5.31
C LYS A 119 3.40 -20.10 4.02
N MET A 120 4.01 -20.65 2.97
CA MET A 120 3.92 -20.13 1.61
C MET A 120 2.59 -20.56 0.98
N ARG A 121 1.92 -19.63 0.30
CA ARG A 121 0.70 -19.93 -0.48
C ARG A 121 0.85 -19.41 -1.90
N ASP A 122 0.44 -20.25 -2.86
CA ASP A 122 0.30 -19.84 -4.25
C ASP A 122 -0.97 -19.03 -4.43
N MET A 123 -0.81 -17.75 -4.76
CA MET A 123 -1.89 -16.82 -5.03
C MET A 123 -2.04 -16.63 -6.54
N GLN A 124 -3.26 -16.79 -7.06
CA GLN A 124 -3.54 -16.61 -8.49
C GLN A 124 -3.26 -15.15 -8.89
N GLY A 125 -2.43 -14.97 -9.91
CA GLY A 125 -2.20 -13.67 -10.51
C GLY A 125 -3.42 -13.19 -11.29
N LEU A 126 -3.66 -11.89 -11.27
CA LEU A 126 -4.77 -11.23 -11.94
C LEU A 126 -4.28 -9.99 -12.68
N VAL A 127 -5.06 -9.54 -13.66
CA VAL A 127 -4.84 -8.28 -14.38
C VAL A 127 -6.13 -7.47 -14.35
N ALA A 128 -6.03 -6.23 -13.87
CA ALA A 128 -7.04 -5.20 -14.08
C ALA A 128 -6.68 -4.40 -15.32
N ASP A 129 -7.65 -4.11 -16.19
CA ASP A 129 -7.44 -3.25 -17.35
C ASP A 129 -7.14 -1.81 -16.89
N SER A 130 -7.83 -1.36 -15.85
CA SER A 130 -7.52 -0.09 -15.17
C SER A 130 -7.75 -0.15 -13.66
N MET A 131 -6.89 0.54 -12.92
CA MET A 131 -7.07 0.91 -11.52
C MET A 131 -6.96 2.42 -11.42
N GLN A 132 -8.01 3.07 -10.90
CA GLN A 132 -8.02 4.50 -10.67
C GLN A 132 -8.14 4.80 -9.18
N MET A 133 -7.26 5.68 -8.69
CA MET A 133 -7.25 6.18 -7.34
C MET A 133 -7.06 7.70 -7.37
N GLY A 134 -8.16 8.44 -7.23
CA GLY A 134 -8.14 9.90 -7.35
C GLY A 134 -7.65 10.32 -8.74
N ALA A 135 -6.57 11.09 -8.78
CA ALA A 135 -5.95 11.55 -10.02
C ALA A 135 -4.90 10.58 -10.60
N LEU A 136 -4.69 9.41 -9.98
CA LEU A 136 -3.82 8.36 -10.49
C LEU A 136 -4.64 7.32 -11.25
N GLU A 137 -4.23 7.00 -12.47
CA GLU A 137 -4.70 5.84 -13.23
C GLU A 137 -3.51 4.93 -13.57
N ILE A 138 -3.70 3.63 -13.38
CA ILE A 138 -2.74 2.57 -13.71
C ILE A 138 -3.45 1.59 -14.63
N ARG A 139 -2.92 1.38 -15.83
CA ARG A 139 -3.47 0.43 -16.79
C ARG A 139 -2.69 -0.86 -16.81
N ASN A 140 -3.40 -1.94 -17.14
CA ASN A 140 -2.89 -3.30 -17.15
C ASN A 140 -2.26 -3.67 -15.80
N MET A 141 -2.87 -3.29 -14.68
CA MET A 141 -2.29 -3.51 -13.36
C MET A 141 -2.35 -4.99 -12.95
N ALA A 142 -1.19 -5.61 -12.71
CA ALA A 142 -1.14 -6.95 -12.15
C ALA A 142 -1.37 -6.95 -10.63
N MET A 143 -2.24 -7.85 -10.18
CA MET A 143 -2.69 -8.01 -8.81
C MET A 143 -2.69 -9.50 -8.42
N ILE A 144 -3.02 -9.80 -7.17
CA ILE A 144 -3.23 -11.16 -6.68
C ILE A 144 -4.67 -11.38 -6.22
N ALA A 145 -5.15 -12.61 -6.39
CA ALA A 145 -6.43 -13.05 -5.84
C ALA A 145 -6.27 -13.32 -4.34
N LEU A 146 -7.01 -12.59 -3.50
CA LEU A 146 -7.09 -12.80 -2.07
C LEU A 146 -8.17 -13.83 -1.75
N ASP A 147 -7.85 -14.85 -0.96
CA ASP A 147 -8.86 -15.78 -0.47
C ASP A 147 -9.67 -15.10 0.64
N SER A 148 -10.99 -15.11 0.53
CA SER A 148 -11.89 -14.60 1.56
C SER A 148 -11.67 -15.32 2.90
N SER A 149 -11.21 -16.57 2.89
CA SER A 149 -10.90 -17.31 4.12
C SER A 149 -9.82 -16.64 4.98
N ASP A 150 -8.90 -15.89 4.37
CA ASP A 150 -7.83 -15.14 5.07
C ASP A 150 -8.34 -13.83 5.68
N PHE A 151 -9.49 -13.35 5.20
CA PHE A 151 -10.10 -12.09 5.60
C PHE A 151 -11.54 -12.31 6.02
N THR A 152 -11.84 -13.35 6.81
CA THR A 152 -13.20 -13.62 7.30
C THR A 152 -13.29 -13.76 8.81
N LEU A 153 -14.04 -12.83 9.40
CA LEU A 153 -14.88 -13.02 10.56
C LEU A 153 -16.29 -12.95 9.99
N ARG A 154 -16.93 -14.11 9.81
CA ARG A 154 -18.31 -14.20 9.32
C ARG A 154 -19.25 -14.17 10.53
N PHE A 155 -20.19 -13.23 10.59
CA PHE A 155 -21.39 -13.34 11.44
C PHE A 155 -22.56 -13.71 10.53
N GLY A 156 -22.93 -14.98 10.48
CA GLY A 156 -23.91 -15.48 9.50
C GLY A 156 -23.42 -15.33 8.06
N ASN A 157 -24.26 -14.76 7.17
CA ASN A 157 -23.96 -14.55 5.75
C ASN A 157 -23.36 -13.16 5.43
N LEU A 158 -23.01 -12.36 6.43
CA LEU A 158 -22.51 -11.00 6.23
C LEU A 158 -20.97 -10.98 6.20
N ASP A 159 -20.40 -10.45 5.12
CA ASP A 159 -19.00 -10.06 5.06
C ASP A 159 -18.81 -8.79 5.88
N LEU A 160 -18.32 -8.96 7.10
CA LEU A 160 -18.13 -7.88 8.08
C LEU A 160 -17.00 -6.93 7.69
N PHE A 161 -16.10 -7.31 6.79
CA PHE A 161 -14.90 -6.52 6.53
C PHE A 161 -15.17 -5.29 5.64
N GLY A 162 -16.22 -5.32 4.83
CA GLY A 162 -16.69 -4.15 4.08
C GLY A 162 -15.67 -3.58 3.07
N PHE A 163 -14.73 -4.40 2.60
CA PHE A 163 -13.73 -4.03 1.60
C PHE A 163 -13.63 -5.09 0.50
N ASP A 164 -13.21 -4.64 -0.68
CA ASP A 164 -13.07 -5.43 -1.91
C ASP A 164 -11.63 -5.90 -2.15
N GLY A 165 -10.64 -5.13 -1.69
CA GLY A 165 -9.23 -5.44 -1.88
C GLY A 165 -8.30 -4.74 -0.90
N ILE A 166 -7.00 -4.97 -1.09
CA ILE A 166 -5.90 -4.37 -0.35
C ILE A 166 -5.05 -3.58 -1.33
N LEU A 167 -4.75 -2.33 -0.98
CA LEU A 167 -3.79 -1.48 -1.66
C LEU A 167 -2.43 -1.64 -0.98
N GLY A 168 -1.51 -2.28 -1.68
CA GLY A 168 -0.19 -2.62 -1.19
C GLY A 168 0.90 -1.61 -1.58
N TRP A 169 2.12 -1.96 -1.19
CA TRP A 169 3.31 -1.15 -1.36
C TRP A 169 3.69 -0.95 -2.83
N ASP A 170 3.38 -1.91 -3.71
CA ASP A 170 3.51 -1.80 -5.16
C ASP A 170 2.92 -0.52 -5.75
N ILE A 171 1.83 0.00 -5.17
CA ILE A 171 1.27 1.31 -5.51
C ILE A 171 1.69 2.40 -4.52
N LEU A 172 1.59 2.14 -3.21
CA LEU A 172 1.79 3.16 -2.18
C LEU A 172 3.19 3.78 -2.21
N HIS A 173 4.23 3.00 -2.53
CA HIS A 173 5.62 3.50 -2.57
C HIS A 173 5.88 4.56 -3.64
N GLN A 174 4.98 4.70 -4.61
CA GLN A 174 5.09 5.66 -5.70
C GLN A 174 4.46 7.01 -5.37
N LEU A 175 3.86 7.14 -4.20
CA LEU A 175 3.09 8.29 -3.77
C LEU A 175 3.68 8.84 -2.49
N ASP A 176 3.71 10.16 -2.40
CA ASP A 176 3.88 10.85 -1.15
C ASP A 176 2.50 11.17 -0.60
N PHE A 177 2.15 10.56 0.54
CA PHE A 177 0.80 10.66 1.08
C PHE A 177 0.76 10.84 2.60
N GLU A 178 -0.35 11.42 3.06
CA GLU A 178 -0.70 11.58 4.47
C GLU A 178 -2.11 11.01 4.71
N MET A 179 -2.32 10.40 5.87
CA MET A 179 -3.61 9.85 6.29
C MET A 179 -4.12 10.64 7.48
N ASP A 180 -5.06 11.55 7.24
CA ASP A 180 -5.71 12.34 8.28
C ASP A 180 -7.02 11.68 8.71
N ASP A 181 -6.96 10.96 9.83
CA ASP A 181 -8.13 10.29 10.42
C ASP A 181 -9.10 11.26 11.10
N ILE A 182 -8.68 12.48 11.43
CA ILE A 182 -9.56 13.49 12.01
C ILE A 182 -10.39 14.12 10.89
N ALA A 183 -9.71 14.57 9.82
CA ALA A 183 -10.35 15.14 8.64
C ALA A 183 -11.02 14.09 7.73
N LYS A 184 -10.76 12.79 7.97
CA LYS A 184 -11.23 11.67 7.13
C LYS A 184 -10.73 11.80 5.69
N GLN A 185 -9.43 12.09 5.55
CA GLN A 185 -8.79 12.34 4.26
C GLN A 185 -7.52 11.51 4.07
N PHE A 186 -7.37 10.98 2.87
CA PHE A 186 -6.11 10.46 2.34
C PHE A 186 -5.60 11.49 1.34
N LEU A 187 -4.48 12.14 1.67
CA LEU A 187 -3.94 13.26 0.89
C LEU A 187 -2.71 12.77 0.15
N VAL A 188 -2.71 12.88 -1.17
CA VAL A 188 -1.50 12.74 -1.98
C VAL A 188 -0.93 14.14 -2.19
N VAL A 189 0.33 14.32 -1.80
CA VAL A 189 1.02 15.61 -1.78
C VAL A 189 2.24 15.58 -2.68
N LYS A 190 2.53 16.69 -3.34
CA LYS A 190 3.78 16.86 -4.08
C LYS A 190 4.88 17.15 -3.06
N LYS A 191 5.97 16.37 -3.06
CA LYS A 191 7.16 16.76 -2.31
C LYS A 191 7.67 18.11 -2.87
N PRO A 192 7.88 19.14 -2.02
CA PRO A 192 8.50 20.38 -2.45
C PRO A 192 10.01 20.26 -2.76
N PHE A 193 10.60 19.06 -2.69
CA PHE A 193 12.02 18.85 -2.96
C PHE A 193 12.23 17.79 -4.04
N PRO A 194 12.98 18.11 -5.12
CA PRO A 194 13.49 17.11 -6.04
C PRO A 194 14.36 16.10 -5.28
N SER A 195 14.38 14.86 -5.74
CA SER A 195 15.19 13.73 -5.27
C SER A 195 16.72 13.92 -5.43
N SER A 196 17.20 15.16 -5.55
CA SER A 196 18.58 15.53 -5.29
C SER A 196 18.67 16.11 -3.88
N ILE A 197 18.81 15.27 -2.86
CA ILE A 197 19.47 15.69 -1.62
C ILE A 197 20.96 15.76 -1.93
N SER A 198 21.33 16.77 -2.71
CA SER A 198 22.66 17.34 -2.71
C SER A 198 22.54 18.61 -1.88
N GLN A 199 23.20 18.59 -0.72
CA GLN A 199 23.49 19.78 0.10
C GLN A 199 22.27 20.49 0.71
N TYR A 200 21.81 20.03 1.87
CA TYR A 200 21.23 20.95 2.87
C TYR A 200 21.82 20.70 4.25
N ASP A 201 22.77 21.58 4.55
CA ASP A 201 22.84 22.41 5.75
C ASP A 201 22.50 21.74 7.09
N LYS A 202 23.58 21.40 7.81
CA LYS A 202 23.58 21.01 9.22
C LYS A 202 23.16 22.22 10.09
N GLY A 203 21.87 22.47 10.24
CA GLY A 203 21.43 23.38 11.30
C GLY A 203 20.13 24.11 11.06
N ARG A 204 19.00 23.39 11.07
CA ARG A 204 17.71 23.85 11.64
C ARG A 204 16.63 22.84 11.29
N LEU A 205 16.37 21.91 12.20
CA LEU A 205 15.07 21.26 12.28
C LEU A 205 14.20 22.11 13.20
N SER A 206 13.49 23.08 12.62
CA SER A 206 12.33 23.70 13.26
C SER A 206 11.18 22.71 13.20
N LEU A 207 10.82 22.16 14.36
CA LEU A 207 9.61 21.39 14.57
C LEU A 207 8.40 22.34 14.39
N TYR A 208 7.74 22.26 13.23
CA TYR A 208 6.40 22.82 13.11
C TYR A 208 5.44 21.95 13.93
N SER A 209 5.03 22.47 15.08
CA SER A 209 3.95 21.93 15.89
C SER A 209 2.61 22.23 15.23
N GLY A 210 2.09 21.27 14.48
CA GLY A 210 0.71 21.26 13.99
C GLY A 210 0.22 19.82 14.07
N LYS A 211 -0.91 19.60 14.73
CA LYS A 211 -1.51 18.29 14.96
C LYS A 211 -2.00 17.67 13.63
N ALA A 212 -1.08 17.11 12.85
CA ALA A 212 -1.33 16.18 11.77
C ALA A 212 -0.33 15.04 11.96
N PHE A 213 -0.83 13.80 12.04
CA PHE A 213 0.04 12.63 12.15
C PHE A 213 0.79 12.46 10.83
N ARG A 214 1.96 13.09 10.74
CA ARG A 214 2.87 12.92 9.63
C ARG A 214 3.55 11.57 9.81
N TRP A 215 3.16 10.57 9.03
CA TRP A 215 3.85 9.29 8.98
C TRP A 215 5.27 9.51 8.45
N ARG A 216 6.19 9.77 9.37
CA ARG A 216 7.64 9.71 9.14
C ARG A 216 8.17 8.61 10.03
N HIS A 217 8.10 7.37 9.56
CA HIS A 217 9.09 6.30 9.77
C HIS A 217 8.55 4.97 9.25
N PHE A 218 9.43 4.27 8.53
CA PHE A 218 9.23 2.93 7.99
C PHE A 218 9.00 1.91 9.12
N PRO A 219 8.11 0.92 8.96
CA PRO A 219 8.13 -0.24 9.83
C PRO A 219 9.44 -1.01 9.63
N VAL A 220 10.27 -1.03 10.67
CA VAL A 220 11.28 -2.06 10.86
C VAL A 220 10.52 -3.31 11.31
N TRP A 221 10.50 -4.34 10.48
CA TRP A 221 9.95 -5.65 10.84
C TRP A 221 10.90 -6.34 11.83
N LEU A 222 10.39 -6.66 13.01
CA LEU A 222 10.79 -7.79 13.85
C LEU A 222 9.52 -8.51 14.29
#